data_AF-A0A7Z9XRA2-F1
#
_entry.id   AF-A0A7Z9XRA2-F1
#
_cell.length_a   1.000
_cell.length_b   1.000
_cell.length_c   1.000
_cell.angle_alpha   90.00
_cell.angle_beta   90.00
_cell.angle_gamma   90.00
#
_symmetry.space_group_name_H-M   'P 1'
#
loop_
_entity.id
_entity.type
_entity.pdbx_description
1 polymer ?
#
loop_
_entity_poly.entity_id
_entity_poly.type
_entity_poly.pdbx_seq_one_letter_code
_entity_poly.pdbx_strand_id
1 'polypeptide(L)'
;VEPYMELGSAEAIKQGVMAGLGVAIISLHALQLEISTEKLTILDVDGFPIKRRWYAVHHQDKTLSITARTFLDFILEKGAQQH
;
A
#
# COMPACT_ATOMS: atom_id res chain seq x y z
N VAL A 1 -7.31 20.44 -2.86
CA VAL A 1 -7.05 19.97 -4.23
C VAL A 1 -8.23 19.11 -4.61
N GLU A 2 -9.01 19.47 -5.63
CA GLU A 2 -10.07 18.59 -6.13
C GLU A 2 -9.46 17.49 -7.01
N PRO A 3 -9.89 16.23 -6.87
CA PRO A 3 -9.37 15.14 -7.68
C PRO A 3 -9.87 15.25 -9.13
N TYR A 4 -8.93 15.24 -10.08
CA TYR A 4 -9.26 15.17 -11.52
C TYR A 4 -9.99 13.86 -11.89
N MET A 5 -9.71 12.79 -11.15
CA MET A 5 -10.29 11.46 -11.35
C MET A 5 -10.23 10.65 -10.05
N GLU A 6 -11.27 9.88 -9.77
CA GLU A 6 -11.30 8.88 -8.71
C GLU A 6 -11.54 7.49 -9.31
N LEU A 7 -10.65 6.55 -9.01
CA LEU A 7 -10.74 5.17 -9.48
C LEU A 7 -10.78 4.24 -8.26
N GLY A 8 -11.75 3.32 -8.24
CA GLY A 8 -12.07 2.52 -7.06
C GLY A 8 -11.11 1.35 -6.76
N SER A 9 -10.06 1.14 -7.56
CA SER A 9 -9.11 0.05 -7.34
C SER A 9 -7.71 0.38 -7.83
N ALA A 10 -6.70 -0.25 -7.21
CA ALA A 10 -5.31 -0.14 -7.64
C ALA A 10 -5.13 -0.59 -9.11
N GLU A 11 -5.87 -1.62 -9.54
CA GLU A 11 -5.81 -2.09 -10.93
C GLU A 11 -6.36 -1.04 -11.89
N ALA A 12 -7.50 -0.43 -11.58
CA ALA A 12 -8.05 0.64 -12.42
C ALA A 12 -7.08 1.82 -12.54
N ILE A 13 -6.41 2.20 -11.44
CA ILE A 13 -5.37 3.23 -11.44
C ILE A 13 -4.21 2.85 -12.37
N LYS A 14 -3.67 1.63 -12.24
CA LYS A 14 -2.58 1.16 -13.10
C LYS A 14 -2.97 1.19 -14.58
N GLN A 15 -4.15 0.69 -14.92
CA GLN A 15 -4.66 0.71 -16.30
C GLN A 15 -4.85 2.13 -16.82
N GLY A 16 -5.34 3.06 -15.99
CA GLY A 16 -5.48 4.47 -16.38
C GLY A 16 -4.15 5.14 -16.69
N VAL A 17 -3.11 4.90 -15.86
CA VAL A 17 -1.75 5.41 -16.12
C VAL A 17 -1.18 4.79 -17.39
N MET A 18 -1.31 3.47 -17.58
CA MET A 18 -0.86 2.78 -18.81
C MET A 18 -1.60 3.27 -20.06
N ALA A 19 -2.84 3.72 -19.93
CA ALA A 19 -3.62 4.33 -21.00
C ALA A 19 -3.29 5.82 -21.24
N GLY A 20 -2.35 6.40 -20.49
CA GLY A 20 -1.93 7.80 -20.64
C GLY A 20 -2.85 8.82 -19.98
N LEU A 21 -3.71 8.42 -19.03
CA LEU A 21 -4.64 9.32 -18.35
C LEU A 21 -3.98 10.23 -17.31
N GLY A 22 -2.70 10.01 -16.99
CA GLY A 22 -1.93 10.86 -16.08
C GLY A 22 -0.92 10.09 -15.24
N VAL A 23 -0.57 10.65 -14.07
CA VAL A 23 0.33 10.05 -13.08
C VAL A 23 -0.45 9.66 -11.83
N ALA A 24 0.03 8.66 -11.10
CA ALA A 24 -0.60 8.20 -9.86
C ALA A 24 0.43 7.90 -8.77
N ILE A 25 0.01 8.07 -7.52
CA ILE A 25 0.74 7.59 -6.35
C ILE A 25 0.15 6.23 -5.97
N ILE A 26 0.97 5.19 -6.01
CA ILE A 26 0.57 3.81 -5.70
C ILE A 26 1.64 3.13 -4.84
N SER A 27 1.23 2.15 -4.05
CA SER A 27 2.18 1.34 -3.27
C SER A 27 3.13 0.59 -4.21
N LEU A 28 4.44 0.66 -3.94
CA LEU A 28 5.45 -0.11 -4.69
C LEU A 28 5.18 -1.62 -4.66
N HIS A 29 4.59 -2.12 -3.58
CA HIS A 29 4.19 -3.53 -3.43
C HIS A 29 3.17 -3.99 -4.48
N ALA A 30 2.43 -3.05 -5.09
CA ALA A 30 1.42 -3.34 -6.11
C ALA A 30 1.94 -3.20 -7.56
N LEU A 31 3.21 -2.85 -7.75
CA LEU A 31 3.81 -2.51 -9.05
C LEU A 31 4.85 -3.52 -9.55
N GLN A 32 5.10 -4.61 -8.82
CA GLN A 32 6.21 -5.51 -9.12
C GLN A 32 6.19 -6.04 -10.57
N LEU A 33 5.01 -6.42 -11.07
CA LEU A 33 4.83 -6.92 -12.43
C LEU A 33 4.98 -5.82 -13.48
N GLU A 34 4.39 -4.65 -13.25
CA GLU A 34 4.41 -3.54 -14.21
C GLU A 34 5.82 -2.97 -14.40
N ILE A 35 6.61 -2.95 -13.32
CA ILE A 35 8.02 -2.58 -13.38
C ILE A 35 8.83 -3.65 -14.14
N SER A 36 8.64 -4.94 -13.80
CA SER A 36 9.40 -6.02 -14.45
C SER A 36 9.06 -6.20 -15.93
N THR A 37 7.89 -5.71 -16.36
CA THR A 37 7.44 -5.75 -17.76
C THR A 37 7.56 -4.40 -18.47
N GLU A 38 8.21 -3.42 -17.83
CA GLU A 38 8.45 -2.07 -18.38
C GLU A 38 7.17 -1.33 -18.81
N LYS A 39 6.01 -1.71 -18.27
CA LYS A 39 4.72 -1.06 -18.56
C LYS A 39 4.52 0.24 -17.80
N LEU A 40 5.17 0.37 -16.65
CA LEU A 40 5.17 1.58 -15.83
C LEU A 40 6.60 1.90 -15.41
N THR A 41 6.88 3.20 -15.31
CA THR A 41 8.16 3.71 -14.79
C THR A 41 7.93 4.44 -13.47
N ILE A 42 8.88 4.33 -12.54
CA ILE A 42 8.86 5.09 -11.29
C ILE A 42 9.50 6.45 -11.55
N LEU A 43 8.79 7.52 -11.20
CA LEU A 43 9.34 8.87 -11.24
C LEU A 43 10.13 9.16 -9.97
N ASP A 44 11.31 9.77 -10.13
CA ASP A 44 12.11 10.29 -9.02
C ASP A 44 11.53 11.66 -8.62
N VAL A 45 10.89 11.71 -7.45
CA VAL A 45 10.13 12.87 -6.96
C VAL A 45 10.54 13.18 -5.53
N ASP A 46 10.87 14.44 -5.26
CA ASP A 46 11.22 14.90 -3.91
C ASP A 46 10.13 14.55 -2.89
N GLY A 47 10.55 13.99 -1.75
CA GLY A 47 9.65 13.55 -0.69
C GLY A 47 9.09 12.12 -0.85
N PHE A 48 9.48 11.39 -1.90
CA PHE A 48 9.17 9.97 -2.08
C PHE A 48 10.38 9.06 -1.80
N PRO A 49 10.15 7.78 -1.43
CA PRO A 49 8.85 7.16 -1.16
C PRO A 49 8.26 7.61 0.19
N ILE A 50 6.93 7.71 0.25
CA ILE A 50 6.21 7.97 1.50
C ILE A 50 6.27 6.71 2.37
N LYS A 51 7.02 6.78 3.48
CA LYS A 51 7.10 5.68 4.46
C LYS A 51 5.83 5.61 5.29
N ARG A 52 4.97 4.64 4.99
CA ARG A 52 3.78 4.33 5.79
C ARG A 52 4.18 3.56 7.05
N ARG A 53 3.62 3.95 8.20
CA ARG A 53 3.70 3.18 9.44
C ARG A 53 2.40 2.41 9.63
N TRP A 54 2.51 1.11 9.82
CA TRP A 54 1.37 0.27 10.18
C TRP A 54 1.26 0.15 11.68
N TYR A 55 0.02 0.11 12.18
CA TYR A 55 -0.27 -0.03 13.60
C TYR A 55 -1.32 -1.13 13.77
N ALA A 56 -1.05 -2.05 14.69
CA ALA A 56 -2.07 -2.97 15.18
C ALA A 56 -2.81 -2.30 16.33
N VAL A 57 -4.14 -2.23 16.25
CA VAL A 57 -4.98 -1.51 17.21
C VAL A 57 -6.08 -2.43 17.72
N HIS A 58 -6.29 -2.44 19.03
CA HIS A 58 -7.43 -3.07 19.68
C HIS A 58 -7.96 -2.18 20.80
N HIS A 59 -9.21 -2.40 21.20
CA HIS A 59 -9.82 -1.66 22.31
C HIS A 59 -9.11 -2.00 23.62
N GLN A 60 -8.80 -0.99 24.45
CA GLN A 60 -8.07 -1.17 25.70
C GLN A 60 -8.83 -2.06 26.70
N ASP A 61 -10.15 -1.89 26.79
CA ASP A 61 -10.99 -2.65 27.74
C ASP A 61 -11.34 -4.07 27.26
N LYS A 62 -10.88 -4.49 26.07
CA LYS A 62 -11.14 -5.84 25.56
C LYS A 62 -9.99 -6.77 25.88
N THR A 63 -10.28 -7.80 26.67
CA THR A 63 -9.37 -8.94 26.81
C THR A 63 -9.32 -9.71 25.50
N LEU A 64 -8.14 -9.73 24.87
CA LEU A 64 -7.91 -10.53 23.66
C LEU A 64 -8.04 -12.01 23.99
N SER A 65 -8.77 -12.75 23.15
CA SER A 65 -8.74 -14.22 23.18
C SER A 65 -7.34 -14.72 22.87
N ILE A 66 -7.05 -15.98 23.21
CA ILE A 66 -5.76 -16.61 22.89
C ILE A 66 -5.47 -16.49 21.39
N THR A 67 -6.44 -16.82 20.53
CA THR A 67 -6.29 -16.70 19.08
C THR A 67 -5.99 -15.28 18.62
N ALA A 68 -6.69 -14.28 19.18
CA ALA A 68 -6.47 -12.88 18.81
C ALA A 68 -5.08 -12.38 19.25
N ARG A 69 -4.62 -12.81 20.43
CA ARG A 69 -3.27 -12.50 20.92
C ARG A 69 -2.19 -13.16 20.08
N THR A 70 -2.32 -14.46 19.80
CA THR A 70 -1.38 -15.17 18.92
C THR A 70 -1.31 -14.53 17.53
N PHE A 71 -2.44 -14.10 16.98
CA PHE A 71 -2.44 -13.39 15.70
C PHE A 71 -1.77 -12.01 15.80
N LEU A 72 -2.05 -11.24 16.87
CA LEU A 72 -1.37 -9.97 17.12
C LEU A 72 0.14 -10.13 17.23
N ASP A 73 0.61 -11.12 17.98
CA ASP A 73 2.03 -11.43 18.13
C ASP A 73 2.65 -11.82 16.77
N PHE A 74 1.95 -12.65 15.99
CA PHE A 74 2.38 -13.03 14.64
C PHE A 74 2.54 -11.82 13.71
N ILE A 75 1.56 -10.92 13.65
CA ILE A 75 1.65 -9.73 12.76
C ILE A 75 2.69 -8.72 13.24
N LEU A 76 2.95 -8.63 14.55
CA LEU A 76 4.02 -7.77 15.08
C LEU A 76 5.40 -8.34 14.75
N GLU A 77 5.57 -9.65 14.80
CA GLU A 77 6.84 -10.31 14.48
C GLU A 77 7.11 -10.32 12.96
N LYS A 78 6.12 -10.69 12.15
CA LYS A 78 6.28 -10.88 10.70
C LYS A 78 5.95 -9.64 9.88
N GLY A 79 5.02 -8.80 10.32
CA GLY A 79 4.61 -7.60 9.59
C GLY A 79 5.69 -6.52 9.54
N ALA A 80 6.60 -6.52 10.52
CA ALA A 80 7.76 -5.62 10.52
C ALA A 80 8.82 -5.98 9.45
N GLN A 81 8.79 -7.21 8.90
CA GLN A 81 9.80 -7.72 7.98
C GLN A 81 9.53 -7.36 6.50
N GLN A 82 8.39 -6.74 6.19
CA GLN A 82 8.02 -6.31 4.84
C GLN A 82 8.20 -4.79 4.61
N HIS A 83 9.03 -4.12 5.41
CA HIS A 83 9.29 -2.68 5.35
C HIS A 83 10.59 -2.30 4.66
#